data_AF-A0A258G251-F1
#
_entry.id   AF-A0A258G251-F1
#
_cell.length_a   1.000
_cell.length_b   1.000
_cell.length_c   1.000
_cell.angle_alpha   90.00
_cell.angle_beta   90.00
_cell.angle_gamma   90.00
#
_symmetry.space_group_name_H-M   'P 1'
#
loop_
_entity.id
_entity.type
_entity.pdbx_description
1 polymer ?
#
loop_
_entity_poly.entity_id
_entity_poly.type
_entity_poly.pdbx_seq_one_letter_code
_entity_poly.pdbx_strand_id
1 'polypeptide(L)'
;EFAGGILIMTGASSAVGLRSTPARYIFLDEVDAYPASADEEGDPVTLAEARSLTFAHRRKVFLVSTPTIRGLSRIEREYEASDQRRFFVPCPHCGAMQWLKFDRLRWQKGKPETAEYHCEGCDQPIGEHNKTAMLEGGEWRATATAADPTTVGYHLSALYSPIGWLSWERIVRSWEAAQGSDEAIKAFRNTILGETWVETGEAPDWQRLYDRRERWKSGTVPAGGLFLTAGADVQKDRIEVDVWAWGRGLESWLVDHVVIEGGPDRHDAWSELTTLLDQSWPHERGAHLRIARLAIDTGYEAPAVYSWSRAQGFAQVSPVKGVEGFNRSSPVSGPTFVDATEGGKRLRRGARLWTVAVSTFKAETYRFLRLERPTEEDLAEGAAFPPGSVHLPHWVENEWLKQFVAEQLVTVRTKRGFARLEWQKLRERNEALDCRVYARAAAWIAGADRWTDEKWRDLEDQLGATPTEMDGAGRVNRPQAAPRGKRQSDWLGRRGGWF
;
A
#
# COMPACT_ATOMS: atom_id res chain seq x y z
N GLU A 1 -39.09 11.16 8.89
CA GLU A 1 -38.64 12.28 9.74
C GLU A 1 -38.83 11.90 11.20
N PHE A 2 -38.07 12.52 12.11
CA PHE A 2 -38.19 12.31 13.56
C PHE A 2 -37.95 13.63 14.30
N ALA A 3 -38.25 13.69 15.60
CA ALA A 3 -38.04 14.90 16.39
C ALA A 3 -36.56 15.34 16.35
N GLY A 4 -36.28 16.46 15.68
CA GLY A 4 -34.93 17.02 15.57
C GLY A 4 -34.11 16.58 14.35
N GLY A 5 -34.68 15.85 13.38
CA GLY A 5 -33.93 15.50 12.17
C GLY A 5 -34.68 14.65 11.13
N ILE A 6 -33.97 14.37 10.04
CA ILE A 6 -34.43 13.55 8.92
C ILE A 6 -33.39 12.44 8.70
N LEU A 7 -33.86 11.22 8.48
CA LEU A 7 -33.03 10.10 7.99
C LEU A 7 -33.34 9.90 6.52
N ILE A 8 -32.29 9.89 5.69
CA ILE A 8 -32.38 9.64 4.25
C ILE A 8 -31.55 8.40 3.96
N MET A 9 -32.13 7.44 3.25
CA MET A 9 -31.45 6.23 2.79
C MET A 9 -31.38 6.26 1.26
N THR A 10 -30.21 6.00 0.71
CA THR A 10 -29.98 5.98 -0.73
C THR A 10 -29.01 4.87 -1.10
N GLY A 11 -29.11 4.35 -2.32
CA GLY A 11 -28.22 3.32 -2.83
C GLY A 11 -26.92 3.92 -3.37
N ALA A 12 -25.80 3.23 -3.16
CA ALA A 12 -24.48 3.69 -3.60
C ALA A 12 -24.32 3.75 -5.13
N SER A 13 -25.20 3.11 -5.90
CA SER A 13 -25.22 3.19 -7.37
C SER A 13 -25.89 4.46 -7.91
N SER A 14 -26.69 5.17 -7.10
CA SER A 14 -27.45 6.34 -7.56
C SER A 14 -26.77 7.65 -7.18
N ALA A 15 -26.18 8.30 -8.16
CA ALA A 15 -25.47 9.55 -7.95
C ALA A 15 -26.41 10.72 -7.60
N VAL A 16 -27.63 10.71 -8.14
CA VAL A 16 -28.68 11.70 -7.81
C VAL A 16 -29.00 11.67 -6.31
N GLY A 17 -29.19 10.47 -5.75
CA GLY A 17 -29.50 10.31 -4.33
C GLY A 17 -28.34 10.70 -3.42
N LEU A 18 -27.10 10.44 -3.84
CA LEU A 18 -25.90 10.82 -3.10
C LEU A 18 -25.61 12.33 -3.15
N ARG A 19 -26.15 13.06 -4.13
CA ARG A 19 -25.91 14.50 -4.30
C ARG A 19 -27.02 15.41 -3.77
N SER A 20 -28.25 14.91 -3.62
CA SER A 20 -29.42 15.78 -3.48
C SER A 20 -29.46 16.62 -2.20
N THR A 21 -28.90 16.12 -1.09
CA THR A 21 -29.19 16.70 0.23
C THR A 21 -27.94 16.88 1.09
N PRO A 22 -27.69 18.08 1.64
CA PRO A 22 -26.63 18.29 2.63
C PRO A 22 -26.88 17.44 3.88
N ALA A 23 -25.85 16.76 4.37
CA ALA A 23 -25.95 15.83 5.49
C ALA A 23 -24.82 16.06 6.51
N ARG A 24 -25.18 16.31 7.77
CA ARG A 24 -24.21 16.47 8.87
C ARG A 24 -23.61 15.12 9.28
N TYR A 25 -24.41 14.07 9.31
CA TYR A 25 -24.01 12.72 9.68
C TYR A 25 -24.18 11.82 8.47
N ILE A 26 -23.12 11.13 8.08
CA ILE A 26 -23.10 10.22 6.95
C ILE A 26 -22.68 8.86 7.46
N PHE A 27 -23.48 7.85 7.12
CA PHE A 27 -23.22 6.45 7.40
C PHE A 27 -23.14 5.71 6.07
N LEU A 28 -21.99 5.10 5.80
CA LEU A 28 -21.72 4.35 4.58
C LEU A 28 -21.50 2.89 4.99
N ASP A 29 -22.46 2.05 4.61
CA ASP A 29 -22.48 0.63 4.95
C ASP A 29 -22.04 -0.21 3.76
N GLU A 30 -21.28 -1.26 4.02
CA GLU A 30 -20.67 -2.15 3.02
C GLU A 30 -19.94 -1.41 1.89
N VAL A 31 -19.08 -0.44 2.25
CA VAL A 31 -18.35 0.39 1.28
C VAL A 31 -17.48 -0.38 0.29
N ASP A 32 -17.02 -1.60 0.61
CA ASP A 32 -16.27 -2.43 -0.33
C ASP A 32 -17.14 -3.01 -1.45
N ALA A 33 -18.45 -3.08 -1.27
CA ALA A 33 -19.39 -3.55 -2.28
C ALA A 33 -19.83 -2.44 -3.24
N TYR A 34 -19.40 -1.19 -3.03
CA TYR A 34 -19.78 -0.06 -3.87
C TYR A 34 -19.13 -0.15 -5.25
N PRO A 35 -19.83 0.28 -6.31
CA PRO A 35 -19.23 0.37 -7.64
C PRO A 35 -18.06 1.36 -7.65
N ALA A 36 -17.19 1.25 -8.67
CA ALA A 36 -16.11 2.21 -8.85
C ALA A 36 -16.62 3.65 -9.08
N SER A 37 -17.77 3.77 -9.76
CA SER A 37 -18.45 5.04 -10.02
C SER A 37 -19.97 4.91 -9.84
N ALA A 38 -20.61 5.91 -9.23
CA ALA A 38 -22.08 6.05 -9.25
C ALA A 38 -22.48 6.79 -10.53
N ASP A 39 -23.32 6.17 -11.38
CA ASP A 39 -23.82 6.76 -12.64
C ASP A 39 -22.74 7.50 -13.47
N GLU A 40 -21.51 6.96 -13.55
CA GLU A 40 -20.34 7.57 -14.23
C GLU A 40 -19.85 8.93 -13.66
N GLU A 41 -20.37 9.38 -12.53
CA GLU A 41 -20.07 10.70 -11.95
C GLU A 41 -19.04 10.67 -10.80
N GLY A 42 -18.34 9.54 -10.65
CA GLY A 42 -17.22 9.36 -9.72
C GLY A 42 -17.54 8.51 -8.49
N ASP A 43 -16.57 8.46 -7.58
CA ASP A 43 -16.59 7.58 -6.42
C ASP A 43 -17.79 7.84 -5.48
N PRO A 44 -18.67 6.85 -5.22
CA PRO A 44 -19.83 7.02 -4.32
C PRO A 44 -19.48 7.56 -2.93
N VAL A 45 -18.33 7.14 -2.37
CA VAL A 45 -17.88 7.61 -1.04
C VAL A 45 -17.58 9.10 -1.07
N THR A 46 -16.78 9.56 -2.05
CA THR A 46 -16.45 10.98 -2.22
C THR A 46 -17.69 11.84 -2.49
N LEU A 47 -18.63 11.35 -3.30
CA LEU A 47 -19.90 12.05 -3.58
C LEU A 47 -20.72 12.27 -2.31
N ALA A 48 -20.83 11.23 -1.47
CA ALA A 48 -21.52 11.31 -0.19
C ALA A 48 -20.80 12.28 0.76
N GLU A 49 -19.49 12.13 0.95
CA GLU A 49 -18.70 12.98 1.85
C GLU A 49 -18.81 14.47 1.51
N ALA A 50 -18.87 14.81 0.22
CA ALA A 50 -19.07 16.18 -0.23
C ALA A 50 -20.37 16.82 0.32
N ARG A 51 -21.40 16.03 0.70
CA ARG A 51 -22.64 16.55 1.31
C ARG A 51 -22.46 17.11 2.71
N SER A 52 -21.35 16.74 3.36
CA SER A 52 -21.06 17.17 4.73
C SER A 52 -20.22 18.44 4.83
N LEU A 53 -19.73 18.97 3.70
CA LEU A 53 -18.75 20.06 3.67
C LEU A 53 -19.26 21.35 4.33
N THR A 54 -20.56 21.64 4.23
CA THR A 54 -21.17 22.84 4.82
C THR A 54 -21.23 22.80 6.36
N PHE A 55 -20.98 21.64 6.98
CA PHE A 55 -21.06 21.45 8.43
C PHE A 55 -19.69 21.54 9.14
N ALA A 56 -18.58 21.70 8.40
CA ALA A 56 -17.22 21.85 8.94
C ALA A 56 -16.92 20.85 10.08
N HIS A 57 -16.43 21.31 11.24
CA HIS A 57 -16.09 20.47 12.40
C HIS A 57 -17.28 19.74 13.06
N ARG A 58 -18.52 20.05 12.66
CA ARG A 58 -19.73 19.41 13.23
C ARG A 58 -20.14 18.15 12.48
N ARG A 59 -19.49 17.83 11.36
CA ARG A 59 -19.80 16.64 10.57
C ARG A 59 -19.25 15.36 11.22
N LYS A 60 -19.88 14.23 10.91
CA LYS A 60 -19.31 12.90 11.19
C LYS A 60 -19.59 11.98 10.01
N VAL A 61 -18.55 11.34 9.50
CA VAL A 61 -18.64 10.30 8.47
C VAL A 61 -18.25 8.98 9.13
N PHE A 62 -19.04 7.94 8.92
CA PHE A 62 -18.78 6.61 9.45
C PHE A 62 -18.85 5.61 8.30
N LEU A 63 -17.74 4.89 8.08
CA LEU A 63 -17.62 3.85 7.07
C LEU A 63 -17.51 2.51 7.77
N VAL A 64 -18.25 1.53 7.28
CA VAL A 64 -18.16 0.14 7.76
C VAL A 64 -18.30 -0.81 6.56
N SER A 65 -17.53 -1.89 6.57
CA SER A 65 -17.64 -2.96 5.59
C SER A 65 -16.86 -4.19 6.04
N THR A 66 -17.15 -5.33 5.44
CA THR A 66 -16.23 -6.47 5.43
C THR A 66 -15.17 -6.28 4.33
N PRO A 67 -13.87 -6.35 4.66
CA PRO A 67 -12.84 -6.12 3.67
C PRO A 67 -12.78 -7.25 2.64
N THR A 68 -12.47 -6.90 1.40
CA THR A 68 -12.45 -7.83 0.26
C THR A 68 -11.02 -8.25 -0.11
N ILE A 69 -10.50 -7.76 -1.23
CA ILE A 69 -9.17 -8.11 -1.76
C ILE A 69 -8.16 -7.05 -1.31
N ARG A 70 -7.00 -7.50 -0.84
CA ARG A 70 -5.90 -6.62 -0.42
C ARG A 70 -5.47 -5.68 -1.55
N GLY A 71 -5.39 -4.39 -1.27
CA GLY A 71 -5.04 -3.32 -2.22
C GLY A 71 -6.18 -2.84 -3.12
N LEU A 72 -7.36 -3.44 -3.04
CA LEU A 72 -8.59 -2.98 -3.71
C LEU A 72 -9.69 -2.59 -2.72
N SER A 73 -9.67 -3.20 -1.54
CA SER A 73 -10.60 -2.92 -0.45
C SER A 73 -10.56 -1.44 -0.04
N ARG A 74 -11.71 -0.78 -0.15
CA ARG A 74 -11.88 0.62 0.23
C ARG A 74 -11.74 0.77 1.73
N ILE A 75 -12.37 -0.11 2.50
CA ILE A 75 -12.28 -0.10 3.96
C ILE A 75 -10.87 -0.41 4.44
N GLU A 76 -10.10 -1.26 3.73
CA GLU A 76 -8.68 -1.46 4.04
C GLU A 76 -7.89 -0.17 3.89
N ARG A 77 -8.05 0.55 2.78
CA ARG A 77 -7.37 1.84 2.55
C ARG A 77 -7.68 2.86 3.64
N GLU A 78 -8.95 3.03 4.00
CA GLU A 78 -9.37 3.96 5.06
C GLU A 78 -8.86 3.52 6.43
N TYR A 79 -8.86 2.21 6.71
CA TYR A 79 -8.31 1.66 7.95
C TYR A 79 -6.79 1.88 8.02
N GLU A 80 -6.04 1.64 6.94
CA GLU A 80 -4.60 1.84 6.89
C GLU A 80 -4.18 3.30 7.12
N ALA A 81 -4.99 4.26 6.65
CA ALA A 81 -4.77 5.70 6.87
C ALA A 81 -5.05 6.17 8.32
N SER A 82 -5.72 5.34 9.13
CA SER A 82 -6.15 5.66 10.50
C SER A 82 -5.15 5.24 11.59
N ASP A 83 -5.54 5.39 12.86
CA ASP A 83 -4.79 4.90 14.04
C ASP A 83 -4.92 3.38 14.29
N GLN A 84 -5.66 2.67 13.43
CA GLN A 84 -5.76 1.21 13.36
C GLN A 84 -6.05 0.55 14.71
N ARG A 85 -7.16 0.91 15.36
CA ARG A 85 -7.49 0.36 16.67
C ARG A 85 -7.85 -1.12 16.60
N ARG A 86 -7.37 -1.84 17.61
CA ARG A 86 -7.75 -3.23 17.92
C ARG A 86 -8.38 -3.28 19.30
N PHE A 87 -9.28 -4.24 19.53
CA PHE A 87 -9.90 -4.45 20.83
C PHE A 87 -9.03 -5.41 21.65
N PHE A 88 -8.32 -4.90 22.65
CA PHE A 88 -7.48 -5.70 23.52
C PHE A 88 -8.30 -6.22 24.68
N VAL A 89 -8.12 -7.49 25.03
CA VAL A 89 -8.78 -8.16 26.14
C VAL A 89 -7.74 -8.75 27.09
N PRO A 90 -7.99 -8.76 28.42
CA PRO A 90 -7.07 -9.31 29.40
C PRO A 90 -7.03 -10.83 29.32
N CYS A 91 -5.85 -11.43 29.48
CA CYS A 91 -5.74 -12.86 29.76
C CYS A 91 -6.30 -13.17 31.16
N PRO A 92 -7.19 -14.16 31.33
CA PRO A 92 -7.69 -14.55 32.65
C PRO A 92 -6.61 -15.16 33.56
N HIS A 93 -5.49 -15.63 33.00
CA HIS A 93 -4.42 -16.27 33.76
C HIS A 93 -3.30 -15.30 34.18
N CYS A 94 -2.85 -14.44 33.27
CA CYS A 94 -1.70 -13.54 33.51
C CYS A 94 -2.02 -12.04 33.46
N GLY A 95 -3.26 -11.66 33.11
CA GLY A 95 -3.68 -10.26 32.98
C GLY A 95 -3.10 -9.51 31.78
N ALA A 96 -2.23 -10.12 30.97
CA ALA A 96 -1.66 -9.48 29.80
C ALA A 96 -2.75 -9.11 28.78
N MET A 97 -2.73 -7.87 28.32
CA MET A 97 -3.69 -7.33 27.34
C MET A 97 -3.26 -7.70 25.93
N GLN A 98 -4.16 -8.35 25.18
CA GLN A 98 -3.89 -8.87 23.83
C GLN A 98 -5.14 -8.72 22.95
N TRP A 99 -4.98 -8.57 21.63
CA TRP A 99 -6.11 -8.72 20.71
C TRP A 99 -6.11 -10.15 20.14
N LEU A 100 -7.30 -10.68 19.87
CA LEU A 100 -7.48 -12.08 19.46
C LEU A 100 -7.04 -12.28 18.01
N LYS A 101 -6.12 -13.23 17.79
CA LYS A 101 -5.64 -13.64 16.47
C LYS A 101 -6.08 -15.07 16.18
N PHE A 102 -6.53 -15.35 14.96
CA PHE A 102 -7.01 -16.68 14.60
C PHE A 102 -5.94 -17.77 14.80
N ASP A 103 -4.68 -17.45 14.52
CA ASP A 103 -3.53 -18.34 14.76
C ASP A 103 -3.37 -18.81 16.21
N ARG A 104 -3.96 -18.10 17.18
CA ARG A 104 -3.94 -18.47 18.60
C ARG A 104 -5.13 -19.33 19.01
N LEU A 105 -6.15 -19.47 18.16
CA LEU A 105 -7.21 -20.44 18.34
C LEU A 105 -6.67 -21.83 17.95
N ARG A 106 -6.58 -22.75 18.92
CA ARG A 106 -6.02 -24.09 18.75
C ARG A 106 -7.10 -25.13 19.01
N TRP A 107 -7.04 -26.22 18.26
CA TRP A 107 -7.95 -27.36 18.40
C TRP A 107 -7.26 -28.63 17.93
N GLN A 108 -7.78 -29.78 18.34
CA GLN A 108 -7.38 -31.08 17.82
C GLN A 108 -7.98 -31.28 16.42
N LYS A 109 -7.16 -31.75 15.48
CA LYS A 109 -7.57 -31.95 14.07
C LYS A 109 -8.84 -32.80 13.97
N GLY A 110 -9.86 -32.29 13.28
CA GLY A 110 -11.14 -32.97 13.09
C GLY A 110 -12.04 -32.99 14.34
N LYS A 111 -11.67 -32.26 15.39
CA LYS A 111 -12.46 -32.08 16.63
C LYS A 111 -12.63 -30.60 16.98
N PRO A 112 -13.47 -29.87 16.24
CA PRO A 112 -13.73 -28.44 16.46
C PRO A 112 -14.17 -28.09 17.88
N GLU A 113 -14.84 -29.02 18.57
CA GLU A 113 -15.31 -28.86 19.95
C GLU A 113 -14.18 -28.69 20.97
N THR A 114 -12.93 -28.99 20.58
CA THR A 114 -11.74 -28.80 21.42
C THR A 114 -11.10 -27.42 21.25
N ALA A 115 -11.79 -26.48 20.59
CA ALA A 115 -11.28 -25.14 20.34
C ALA A 115 -11.03 -24.34 21.63
N GLU A 116 -9.79 -23.92 21.82
CA GLU A 116 -9.33 -23.09 22.94
C GLU A 116 -8.37 -22.01 22.44
N TYR A 117 -8.43 -20.82 23.04
CA TYR A 117 -7.57 -19.71 22.65
C TYR A 117 -6.30 -19.70 23.51
N HIS A 118 -5.12 -19.66 22.90
CA HIS A 118 -3.85 -19.67 23.62
C HIS A 118 -3.31 -18.23 23.81
N CYS A 119 -3.04 -17.84 25.05
CA CYS A 119 -2.59 -16.48 25.37
C CYS A 119 -1.23 -16.12 24.72
N GLU A 120 -1.08 -14.89 24.21
CA GLU A 120 0.19 -14.44 23.63
C GLU A 120 1.33 -14.23 24.63
N GLY A 121 1.02 -14.02 25.92
CA GLY A 121 2.00 -13.74 26.96
C GLY A 121 2.46 -14.99 27.73
N CYS A 122 1.52 -15.86 28.12
CA CYS A 122 1.82 -17.03 28.94
C CYS A 122 1.55 -18.38 28.26
N ASP A 123 1.08 -18.39 27.01
CA ASP A 123 0.71 -19.57 26.21
C ASP A 123 -0.30 -20.53 26.90
N GLN A 124 -0.93 -20.11 28.00
CA GLN A 124 -1.96 -20.90 28.66
C GLN A 124 -3.25 -20.96 27.82
N PRO A 125 -3.93 -22.12 27.78
CA PRO A 125 -5.20 -22.27 27.11
C PRO A 125 -6.31 -21.51 27.85
N ILE A 126 -7.12 -20.79 27.08
CA ILE A 126 -8.27 -20.03 27.54
C ILE A 126 -9.50 -20.68 26.93
N GLY A 127 -10.37 -21.22 27.78
CA GLY A 127 -11.66 -21.73 27.36
C GLY A 127 -12.65 -20.60 27.05
N GLU A 128 -13.57 -20.86 26.11
CA GLU A 128 -14.53 -19.87 25.62
C GLU A 128 -15.43 -19.26 26.72
N HIS A 129 -15.66 -19.98 27.81
CA HIS A 129 -16.42 -19.47 28.97
C HIS A 129 -15.79 -18.21 29.61
N ASN A 130 -14.49 -17.98 29.43
CA ASN A 130 -13.82 -16.76 29.92
C ASN A 130 -14.12 -15.53 29.06
N LYS A 131 -14.68 -15.71 27.85
CA LYS A 131 -14.85 -14.63 26.87
C LYS A 131 -15.68 -13.47 27.42
N THR A 132 -16.72 -13.73 28.21
CA THR A 132 -17.53 -12.66 28.82
C THR A 132 -16.68 -11.71 29.67
N ALA A 133 -15.93 -12.25 30.64
CA ALA A 133 -15.06 -11.44 31.50
C ALA A 133 -13.93 -10.75 30.70
N MET A 134 -13.40 -11.43 29.68
CA MET A 134 -12.39 -10.85 28.78
C MET A 134 -12.94 -9.66 27.99
N LEU A 135 -14.17 -9.75 27.47
CA LEU A 135 -14.81 -8.67 26.72
C LEU A 135 -15.17 -7.48 27.62
N GLU A 136 -15.66 -7.74 28.82
CA GLU A 136 -15.96 -6.70 29.82
C GLU A 136 -14.71 -5.94 30.26
N GLY A 137 -13.58 -6.62 30.40
CA GLY A 137 -12.29 -6.01 30.72
C GLY A 137 -11.53 -5.45 29.51
N GLY A 138 -12.14 -5.47 28.32
CA GLY A 138 -11.47 -5.10 27.08
C GLY A 138 -11.44 -3.60 26.80
N GLU A 139 -10.45 -3.15 26.03
CA GLU A 139 -10.32 -1.76 25.62
C GLU A 139 -9.78 -1.60 24.20
N TRP A 140 -10.20 -0.54 23.50
CA TRP A 140 -9.66 -0.19 22.19
C TRP A 140 -8.32 0.51 22.33
N ARG A 141 -7.29 0.00 21.66
CA ARG A 141 -5.96 0.65 21.60
C ARG A 141 -5.54 0.89 20.17
N ALA A 142 -5.02 2.09 19.91
CA ALA A 142 -4.37 2.42 18.64
C ALA A 142 -3.13 1.53 18.44
N THR A 143 -2.95 1.03 17.22
CA THR A 143 -1.78 0.22 16.85
C THR A 143 -0.91 0.89 15.78
N ALA A 144 -1.39 2.00 15.22
CA ALA A 144 -0.67 2.84 14.29
C ALA A 144 -0.84 4.33 14.65
N THR A 145 -0.02 5.18 14.04
CA THR A 145 -0.23 6.63 14.06
C THR A 145 -1.01 7.01 12.80
N ALA A 146 -2.18 7.63 12.98
CA ALA A 146 -3.01 8.07 11.85
C ALA A 146 -2.29 9.13 11.00
N ALA A 147 -2.50 9.08 9.68
CA ALA A 147 -2.04 10.12 8.78
C ALA A 147 -2.84 11.42 8.98
N ASP A 148 -4.14 11.28 9.19
CA ASP A 148 -5.04 12.35 9.63
C ASP A 148 -5.45 12.13 11.09
N PRO A 149 -5.12 13.06 12.02
CA PRO A 149 -5.51 12.97 13.42
C PRO A 149 -7.02 12.89 13.67
N THR A 150 -7.85 13.28 12.70
CA THR A 150 -9.32 13.23 12.83
C THR A 150 -9.93 11.88 12.40
N THR A 151 -9.11 11.01 11.80
CA THR A 151 -9.53 9.70 11.32
C THR A 151 -9.16 8.61 12.32
N VAL A 152 -10.17 7.87 12.79
CA VAL A 152 -10.02 6.80 13.77
C VAL A 152 -10.59 5.51 13.17
N GLY A 153 -9.77 4.45 13.12
CA GLY A 153 -10.16 3.20 12.49
C GLY A 153 -10.29 2.07 13.50
N TYR A 154 -11.20 1.14 13.24
CA TYR A 154 -11.50 0.02 14.12
C TYR A 154 -11.55 -1.26 13.29
N HIS A 155 -11.02 -2.34 13.85
CA HIS A 155 -11.23 -3.67 13.29
C HIS A 155 -11.60 -4.65 14.40
N LEU A 156 -12.61 -5.46 14.13
CA LEU A 156 -13.08 -6.52 15.00
C LEU A 156 -13.34 -7.79 14.19
N SER A 157 -12.79 -8.92 14.64
CA SER A 157 -13.08 -10.23 14.04
C SER A 157 -14.19 -10.95 14.80
N ALA A 158 -14.75 -12.01 14.22
CA ALA A 158 -15.78 -12.81 14.87
C ALA A 158 -15.26 -13.63 16.07
N LEU A 159 -13.93 -13.67 16.31
CA LEU A 159 -13.36 -14.27 17.52
C LEU A 159 -13.91 -13.63 18.80
N TYR A 160 -14.30 -12.36 18.73
CA TYR A 160 -14.89 -11.58 19.81
C TYR A 160 -16.40 -11.78 19.96
N SER A 161 -17.04 -12.60 19.11
CA SER A 161 -18.48 -12.84 19.18
C SER A 161 -18.88 -13.30 20.59
N PRO A 162 -19.85 -12.63 21.25
CA PRO A 162 -20.28 -12.98 22.59
C PRO A 162 -20.73 -14.44 22.74
N ILE A 163 -20.65 -14.95 23.95
CA ILE A 163 -21.16 -16.30 24.26
C ILE A 163 -22.64 -16.37 23.89
N GLY A 164 -23.03 -17.44 23.17
CA GLY A 164 -24.39 -17.66 22.66
C GLY A 164 -24.60 -17.22 21.21
N TRP A 165 -23.63 -16.53 20.59
CA TRP A 165 -23.69 -16.13 19.18
C TRP A 165 -22.83 -17.08 18.32
N LEU A 166 -21.69 -16.62 17.79
CA LEU A 166 -20.77 -17.45 17.03
C LEU A 166 -19.67 -17.98 17.95
N SER A 167 -19.73 -19.28 18.27
CA SER A 167 -18.72 -19.93 19.12
C SER A 167 -17.39 -20.13 18.40
N TRP A 168 -16.31 -20.24 19.15
CA TRP A 168 -15.00 -20.63 18.62
C TRP A 168 -15.04 -22.00 17.94
N GLU A 169 -15.81 -22.95 18.49
CA GLU A 169 -16.07 -24.23 17.83
C GLU A 169 -16.66 -24.02 16.42
N ARG A 170 -17.69 -23.16 16.28
CA ARG A 170 -18.31 -22.90 14.97
C ARG A 170 -17.36 -22.21 14.01
N ILE A 171 -16.51 -21.29 14.50
CA ILE A 171 -15.45 -20.68 13.69
C ILE A 171 -14.50 -21.75 13.17
N VAL A 172 -14.07 -22.68 14.03
CA VAL A 172 -13.21 -23.80 13.63
C VAL A 172 -13.90 -24.71 12.63
N ARG A 173 -15.19 -25.03 12.81
CA ARG A 173 -15.98 -25.80 11.83
C ARG A 173 -16.02 -25.12 10.47
N SER A 174 -16.27 -23.81 10.43
CA SER A 174 -16.27 -23.04 9.18
C SER A 174 -14.88 -23.04 8.53
N TRP A 175 -13.81 -22.92 9.33
CA TRP A 175 -12.44 -22.99 8.82
C TRP A 175 -12.11 -24.36 8.23
N GLU A 176 -12.44 -25.45 8.93
CA GLU A 176 -12.22 -26.82 8.48
C GLU A 176 -13.04 -27.12 7.21
N ALA A 177 -14.29 -26.66 7.13
CA ALA A 177 -15.13 -26.81 5.94
C ALA A 177 -14.63 -26.00 4.75
N ALA A 178 -14.00 -24.85 4.98
CA ALA A 178 -13.39 -24.04 3.93
C ALA A 178 -12.10 -24.67 3.37
N GLN A 179 -11.45 -25.59 4.11
CA GLN A 179 -10.21 -26.20 3.64
C GLN A 179 -10.44 -26.95 2.32
N GLY A 180 -9.67 -26.59 1.29
CA GLY A 180 -9.73 -27.22 -0.03
C GLY A 180 -10.39 -26.39 -1.12
N SER A 181 -10.95 -25.21 -0.80
CA SER A 181 -11.39 -24.22 -1.80
C SER A 181 -10.85 -22.84 -1.43
N ASP A 182 -10.08 -22.22 -2.34
CA ASP A 182 -9.54 -20.88 -2.13
C ASP A 182 -10.66 -19.84 -2.01
N GLU A 183 -11.77 -20.00 -2.73
CA GLU A 183 -12.97 -19.16 -2.60
C GLU A 183 -13.63 -19.28 -1.22
N ALA A 184 -13.71 -20.51 -0.68
CA ALA A 184 -14.26 -20.72 0.65
C ALA A 184 -13.34 -20.15 1.75
N ILE A 185 -12.01 -20.27 1.59
CA ILE A 185 -11.04 -19.67 2.51
C ILE A 185 -11.08 -18.14 2.41
N LYS A 186 -11.23 -17.58 1.20
CA LYS A 186 -11.47 -16.15 0.96
C LYS A 186 -12.70 -15.67 1.72
N ALA A 187 -13.83 -16.34 1.51
CA ALA A 187 -15.07 -16.01 2.21
C ALA A 187 -14.90 -16.07 3.74
N PHE A 188 -14.23 -17.10 4.27
CA PHE A 188 -13.93 -17.19 5.69
C PHE A 188 -13.09 -16.02 6.19
N ARG A 189 -11.97 -15.68 5.52
CA ARG A 189 -11.09 -14.59 5.96
C ARG A 189 -11.80 -13.24 5.94
N ASN A 190 -12.49 -12.94 4.85
CA ASN A 190 -13.18 -11.66 4.69
C ASN A 190 -14.32 -11.49 5.70
N THR A 191 -15.16 -12.52 5.87
CA THR A 191 -16.41 -12.40 6.66
C THR A 191 -16.25 -12.76 8.13
N ILE A 192 -15.41 -13.74 8.47
CA ILE A 192 -15.22 -14.20 9.87
C ILE A 192 -14.06 -13.47 10.52
N LEU A 193 -12.94 -13.31 9.82
CA LEU A 193 -11.76 -12.65 10.41
C LEU A 193 -11.80 -11.13 10.23
N GLY A 194 -12.54 -10.63 9.25
CA GLY A 194 -12.50 -9.21 8.88
C GLY A 194 -11.16 -8.84 8.26
N GLU A 195 -10.51 -9.79 7.59
CA GLU A 195 -9.18 -9.61 6.99
C GLU A 195 -9.27 -9.64 5.47
N THR A 196 -8.43 -8.85 4.79
CA THR A 196 -8.34 -8.89 3.33
C THR A 196 -7.79 -10.22 2.83
N TRP A 197 -8.30 -10.66 1.67
CA TRP A 197 -7.81 -11.82 0.96
C TRP A 197 -6.69 -11.44 0.02
N VAL A 198 -5.66 -12.28 -0.05
CA VAL A 198 -4.60 -12.19 -1.03
C VAL A 198 -4.83 -13.31 -2.03
N GLU A 199 -4.99 -12.96 -3.30
CA GLU A 199 -5.19 -13.96 -4.35
C GLU A 199 -3.93 -14.80 -4.56
N THR A 200 -4.08 -16.11 -4.36
CA THR A 200 -3.17 -17.14 -4.84
C THR A 200 -3.25 -17.21 -6.36
N GLY A 201 -2.15 -17.55 -7.04
CA GLY A 201 -2.22 -17.72 -8.47
C GLY A 201 -0.88 -18.01 -9.15
N GLU A 202 -1.01 -18.53 -10.37
CA GLU A 202 0.11 -18.77 -11.27
C GLU A 202 0.83 -17.47 -11.63
N ALA A 203 2.12 -17.55 -11.90
CA ALA A 203 2.85 -16.41 -12.44
C ALA A 203 2.14 -15.88 -13.72
N PRO A 204 2.03 -14.56 -13.91
CA PRO A 204 1.52 -14.02 -15.17
C PRO A 204 2.30 -14.56 -16.36
N ASP A 205 1.60 -14.86 -17.45
CA ASP A 205 2.20 -15.39 -18.66
C ASP A 205 3.11 -14.32 -19.32
N TRP A 206 4.42 -14.57 -19.34
CA TRP A 206 5.39 -13.62 -19.88
C TRP A 206 5.21 -13.38 -21.39
N GLN A 207 4.68 -14.35 -22.15
CA GLN A 207 4.40 -14.16 -23.57
C GLN A 207 3.27 -13.13 -23.76
N ARG A 208 2.22 -13.19 -22.94
CA ARG A 208 1.15 -12.17 -22.97
C ARG A 208 1.69 -10.79 -22.61
N LEU A 209 2.62 -10.70 -21.67
CA LEU A 209 3.29 -9.43 -21.35
C LEU A 209 4.14 -8.95 -22.52
N TYR A 210 4.86 -9.85 -23.21
CA TYR A 210 5.67 -9.53 -24.38
C TYR A 210 4.86 -8.89 -25.50
N ASP A 211 3.69 -9.46 -25.80
CA ASP A 211 2.80 -8.98 -26.87
C ASP A 211 2.12 -7.65 -26.52
N ARG A 212 1.96 -7.36 -25.22
CA ARG A 212 1.34 -6.12 -24.71
C ARG A 212 2.32 -4.96 -24.51
N ARG A 213 3.60 -5.14 -24.84
CA ARG A 213 4.60 -4.08 -24.68
C ARG A 213 4.30 -2.88 -25.57
N GLU A 214 4.57 -1.71 -25.03
CA GLU A 214 4.27 -0.41 -25.63
C GLU A 214 5.54 0.30 -26.12
N ARG A 215 5.40 1.35 -26.92
CA ARG A 215 6.55 2.00 -27.58
C ARG A 215 6.91 3.33 -26.93
N TRP A 216 8.02 3.34 -26.20
CA TRP A 216 8.78 4.55 -25.88
C TRP A 216 10.29 4.25 -25.93
N LYS A 217 11.11 5.30 -25.95
CA LYS A 217 12.57 5.19 -25.95
C LYS A 217 13.08 4.93 -24.52
N SER A 218 14.08 4.06 -24.36
CA SER A 218 14.75 3.86 -23.06
C SER A 218 15.26 5.18 -22.51
N GLY A 219 15.10 5.37 -21.21
CA GLY A 219 15.47 6.60 -20.52
C GLY A 219 14.53 7.79 -20.79
N THR A 220 13.38 7.59 -21.45
CA THR A 220 12.37 8.64 -21.65
C THR A 220 11.13 8.34 -20.81
N VAL A 221 10.68 9.32 -20.03
CA VAL A 221 9.50 9.20 -19.17
C VAL A 221 8.21 9.43 -19.99
N PRO A 222 7.30 8.45 -20.07
CA PRO A 222 6.02 8.59 -20.77
C PRO A 222 5.13 9.69 -20.18
N ALA A 223 4.21 10.24 -20.98
CA ALA A 223 3.39 11.40 -20.61
C ALA A 223 2.61 11.31 -19.28
N GLY A 224 2.27 10.10 -18.81
CA GLY A 224 1.57 9.86 -17.55
C GLY A 224 2.50 9.79 -16.31
N GLY A 225 3.83 9.74 -16.51
CA GLY A 225 4.82 9.58 -15.45
C GLY A 225 5.12 10.90 -14.73
N LEU A 226 4.61 11.03 -13.50
CA LEU A 226 4.69 12.29 -12.72
C LEU A 226 5.93 12.39 -11.83
N PHE A 227 6.47 11.26 -11.36
CA PHE A 227 7.72 11.20 -10.59
C PHE A 227 8.43 9.86 -10.79
N LEU A 228 9.73 9.81 -10.48
CA LEU A 228 10.56 8.63 -10.66
C LEU A 228 10.99 8.02 -9.33
N THR A 229 11.00 6.70 -9.26
CA THR A 229 11.71 5.95 -8.23
C THR A 229 12.54 4.84 -8.86
N ALA A 230 13.55 4.36 -8.14
CA ALA A 230 14.35 3.23 -8.61
C ALA A 230 14.42 2.11 -7.55
N GLY A 231 14.55 0.88 -8.03
CA GLY A 231 14.85 -0.28 -7.22
C GLY A 231 16.18 -0.88 -7.67
N ALA A 232 17.11 -1.05 -6.74
CA ALA A 232 18.44 -1.60 -6.99
C ALA A 232 18.63 -2.91 -6.25
N ASP A 233 19.13 -3.92 -6.98
CA ASP A 233 19.51 -5.22 -6.43
C ASP A 233 21.02 -5.42 -6.61
N VAL A 234 21.71 -5.71 -5.50
CA VAL A 234 23.16 -5.82 -5.46
C VAL A 234 23.54 -7.29 -5.56
N GLN A 235 24.28 -7.64 -6.60
CA GLN A 235 24.74 -8.99 -6.87
C GLN A 235 26.26 -9.08 -6.69
N LYS A 236 26.81 -10.29 -6.79
CA LYS A 236 28.25 -10.52 -6.63
C LYS A 236 29.09 -9.80 -7.67
N ASP A 237 28.59 -9.67 -8.89
CA ASP A 237 29.34 -9.20 -10.06
C ASP A 237 28.76 -7.94 -10.71
N ARG A 238 27.61 -7.45 -10.25
CA ARG A 238 26.89 -6.30 -10.82
C ARG A 238 25.91 -5.67 -9.84
N ILE A 239 25.40 -4.50 -10.19
CA ILE A 239 24.22 -3.88 -9.56
C ILE A 239 23.17 -3.67 -10.64
N GLU A 240 22.01 -4.32 -10.49
CA GLU A 240 20.87 -4.13 -11.41
C GLU A 240 19.94 -3.05 -10.86
N VAL A 241 19.52 -2.11 -11.71
CA VAL A 241 18.65 -1.00 -11.33
C VAL A 241 17.53 -0.83 -12.35
N ASP A 242 16.29 -0.91 -11.88
CA ASP A 242 15.13 -0.51 -12.67
C ASP A 242 14.63 0.86 -12.24
N VAL A 243 14.46 1.76 -13.20
CA VAL A 243 13.86 3.09 -13.00
C VAL A 243 12.40 3.05 -13.43
N TRP A 244 11.51 3.37 -12.51
CA TRP A 244 10.06 3.36 -12.71
C TRP A 244 9.47 4.76 -12.56
N ALA A 245 8.64 5.15 -13.51
CA ALA A 245 7.79 6.32 -13.41
C ALA A 245 6.42 5.95 -12.82
N TRP A 246 5.84 6.89 -12.08
CA TRP A 246 4.55 6.72 -11.41
C TRP A 246 3.62 7.89 -11.70
N GLY A 247 2.38 7.55 -12.03
CA GLY A 247 1.29 8.47 -12.30
C GLY A 247 0.21 8.41 -11.25
N ARG A 248 -0.87 9.13 -11.50
CA ARG A 248 -2.08 9.12 -10.66
C ARG A 248 -2.64 7.70 -10.55
N GLY A 249 -3.15 7.35 -9.37
CA GLY A 249 -3.66 5.99 -9.12
C GLY A 249 -2.58 4.91 -9.15
N LEU A 250 -1.30 5.27 -9.03
CA LEU A 250 -0.15 4.35 -9.08
C LEU A 250 0.00 3.58 -10.41
N GLU A 251 -0.56 4.12 -11.49
CA GLU A 251 -0.17 3.72 -12.85
C GLU A 251 1.35 3.90 -13.01
N SER A 252 2.02 2.96 -13.68
CA SER A 252 3.49 2.91 -13.67
C SER A 252 4.11 2.43 -14.97
N TRP A 253 5.27 3.00 -15.31
CA TRP A 253 6.01 2.71 -16.54
C TRP A 253 7.46 2.37 -16.22
N LEU A 254 7.98 1.28 -16.80
CA LEU A 254 9.42 1.02 -16.77
C LEU A 254 10.11 2.00 -17.73
N VAL A 255 10.94 2.87 -17.18
CA VAL A 255 11.64 3.94 -17.92
C VAL A 255 13.00 3.47 -18.41
N ASP A 256 13.72 2.74 -17.58
CA ASP A 256 15.07 2.27 -17.88
C ASP A 256 15.41 1.04 -17.06
N HIS A 257 16.25 0.17 -17.63
CA HIS A 257 16.89 -0.96 -16.95
C HIS A 257 18.39 -0.81 -17.13
N VAL A 258 19.10 -0.64 -16.02
CA VAL A 258 20.54 -0.35 -16.00
C VAL A 258 21.27 -1.47 -15.26
N VAL A 259 22.27 -2.04 -15.91
CA VAL A 259 23.19 -3.00 -15.31
C VAL A 259 24.54 -2.31 -15.14
N ILE A 260 24.94 -2.08 -13.90
CA ILE A 260 26.24 -1.53 -13.55
C ILE A 260 27.20 -2.70 -13.34
N GLU A 261 28.22 -2.79 -14.18
CA GLU A 261 29.23 -3.84 -14.10
C GLU A 261 30.11 -3.67 -12.85
N GLY A 262 30.36 -4.76 -12.15
CA GLY A 262 31.10 -4.76 -10.89
C GLY A 262 30.20 -4.92 -9.68
N GLY A 263 30.61 -5.81 -8.77
CA GLY A 263 29.91 -6.06 -7.52
C GLY A 263 30.24 -5.06 -6.41
N PRO A 264 29.76 -5.30 -5.19
CA PRO A 264 29.93 -4.41 -4.03
C PRO A 264 31.40 -4.16 -3.62
N ASP A 265 32.33 -5.03 -4.03
CA ASP A 265 33.78 -4.87 -3.78
C ASP A 265 34.44 -3.80 -4.69
N ARG A 266 33.71 -3.29 -5.67
CA ARG A 266 34.22 -2.40 -6.73
C ARG A 266 33.76 -0.97 -6.49
N HIS A 267 34.71 -0.07 -6.21
CA HIS A 267 34.41 1.34 -5.95
C HIS A 267 33.81 2.07 -7.17
N ASP A 268 34.21 1.66 -8.37
CA ASP A 268 33.67 2.13 -9.65
C ASP A 268 32.17 1.86 -9.75
N ALA A 269 31.69 0.66 -9.39
CA ALA A 269 30.26 0.34 -9.41
C ALA A 269 29.42 1.30 -8.52
N TRP A 270 29.90 1.60 -7.31
CA TRP A 270 29.25 2.58 -6.42
C TRP A 270 29.30 4.03 -6.95
N SER A 271 30.36 4.37 -7.68
CA SER A 271 30.51 5.70 -8.30
C SER A 271 29.56 5.86 -9.48
N GLU A 272 29.37 4.81 -10.28
CA GLU A 272 28.39 4.76 -11.36
C GLU A 272 26.96 4.82 -10.82
N LEU A 273 26.66 4.09 -9.73
CA LEU A 273 25.34 4.15 -9.08
C LEU A 273 25.06 5.55 -8.50
N THR A 274 26.09 6.23 -7.99
CA THR A 274 25.99 7.64 -7.56
C THR A 274 25.70 8.55 -8.76
N THR A 275 26.40 8.34 -9.88
CA THR A 275 26.16 9.10 -11.11
C THR A 275 24.74 8.92 -11.63
N LEU A 276 24.20 7.70 -11.54
CA LEU A 276 22.82 7.38 -11.89
C LEU A 276 21.82 8.18 -11.04
N LEU A 277 22.05 8.34 -9.73
CA LEU A 277 21.14 9.13 -8.86
C LEU A 277 21.03 10.59 -9.28
N ASP A 278 22.11 11.17 -9.81
CA ASP A 278 22.16 12.56 -10.26
C ASP A 278 21.69 12.77 -11.70
N GLN A 279 21.49 11.67 -12.44
CA GLN A 279 21.01 11.70 -13.82
C GLN A 279 19.62 12.35 -13.92
N SER A 280 19.37 12.93 -15.09
CA SER A 280 18.11 13.59 -15.43
C SER A 280 17.48 12.86 -16.62
N TRP A 281 16.21 12.49 -16.50
CA TRP A 281 15.47 11.78 -17.53
C TRP A 281 14.53 12.74 -18.27
N PRO A 282 14.59 12.81 -19.61
CA PRO A 282 13.64 13.58 -20.40
C PRO A 282 12.23 13.00 -20.27
N HIS A 283 11.25 13.89 -20.13
CA HIS A 283 9.82 13.58 -20.15
C HIS A 283 9.24 13.87 -21.53
N GLU A 284 8.26 13.08 -21.97
CA GLU A 284 7.58 13.25 -23.26
C GLU A 284 6.98 14.66 -23.44
N ARG A 285 6.53 15.27 -22.34
CA ARG A 285 6.02 16.66 -22.29
C ARG A 285 7.10 17.75 -22.22
N GLY A 286 8.38 17.40 -22.39
CA GLY A 286 9.51 18.35 -22.43
C GLY A 286 10.14 18.71 -21.08
N ALA A 287 9.56 18.27 -19.97
CA ALA A 287 10.17 18.39 -18.64
C ALA A 287 11.35 17.44 -18.46
N HIS A 288 12.09 17.61 -17.36
CA HIS A 288 13.14 16.68 -16.94
C HIS A 288 12.90 16.25 -15.49
N LEU A 289 12.99 14.95 -15.23
CA LEU A 289 12.80 14.36 -13.91
C LEU A 289 14.11 13.75 -13.40
N ARG A 290 14.25 13.67 -12.08
CA ARG A 290 15.29 12.90 -11.40
C ARG A 290 14.66 11.82 -10.54
N ILE A 291 15.44 10.81 -10.17
CA ILE A 291 14.99 9.79 -9.20
C ILE A 291 14.68 10.50 -7.87
N ALA A 292 13.40 10.50 -7.50
CA ALA A 292 12.96 11.07 -6.23
C ALA A 292 13.41 10.21 -5.06
N ARG A 293 13.44 8.89 -5.26
CA ARG A 293 13.90 7.93 -4.25
C ARG A 293 14.36 6.61 -4.87
N LEU A 294 15.50 6.09 -4.39
CA LEU A 294 16.03 4.78 -4.75
C LEU A 294 15.97 3.86 -3.53
N ALA A 295 15.34 2.69 -3.66
CA ALA A 295 15.44 1.62 -2.68
C ALA A 295 16.51 0.61 -3.13
N ILE A 296 17.43 0.28 -2.23
CA ILE A 296 18.53 -0.65 -2.52
C ILE A 296 18.52 -1.81 -1.53
N ASP A 297 18.53 -3.03 -2.04
CA ASP A 297 18.52 -4.21 -1.17
C ASP A 297 19.81 -4.35 -0.37
N THR A 298 19.66 -4.93 0.81
CA THR A 298 20.74 -5.20 1.76
C THR A 298 20.91 -6.70 1.99
N GLY A 299 20.31 -7.54 1.15
CA GLY A 299 20.43 -8.99 1.19
C GLY A 299 21.84 -9.50 0.90
N TYR A 300 22.60 -8.75 0.10
CA TYR A 300 24.00 -9.03 -0.21
C TYR A 300 24.89 -7.82 0.13
N GLU A 301 26.05 -8.08 0.77
CA GLU A 301 27.02 -7.06 1.21
C GLU A 301 26.39 -5.81 1.89
N ALA A 302 25.49 -6.06 2.86
CA ALA A 302 24.81 -5.02 3.63
C ALA A 302 25.73 -3.90 4.16
N PRO A 303 26.95 -4.19 4.68
CA PRO A 303 27.87 -3.13 5.14
C PRO A 303 28.27 -2.15 4.03
N ALA A 304 28.48 -2.62 2.80
CA ALA A 304 28.83 -1.78 1.66
C ALA A 304 27.66 -0.86 1.27
N VAL A 305 26.45 -1.44 1.19
CA VAL A 305 25.19 -0.69 0.94
C VAL A 305 24.96 0.37 2.02
N TYR A 306 25.17 0.04 3.29
CA TYR A 306 25.07 0.99 4.40
C TYR A 306 26.13 2.08 4.34
N SER A 307 27.34 1.76 3.88
CA SER A 307 28.40 2.76 3.71
C SER A 307 28.06 3.77 2.62
N TRP A 308 27.69 3.27 1.43
CA TRP A 308 27.34 4.11 0.29
C TRP A 308 26.07 4.95 0.56
N SER A 309 25.01 4.35 1.09
CA SER A 309 23.74 5.06 1.35
C SER A 309 23.87 6.21 2.36
N ARG A 310 24.81 6.14 3.31
CA ARG A 310 25.12 7.25 4.23
C ARG A 310 25.68 8.47 3.49
N ALA A 311 26.47 8.26 2.44
CA ALA A 311 27.08 9.34 1.67
C ALA A 311 26.06 10.07 0.79
N GLN A 312 25.08 9.35 0.23
CA GLN A 312 24.06 9.92 -0.67
C GLN A 312 22.91 10.63 0.05
N GLY A 313 22.64 10.23 1.29
CA GLY A 313 21.65 10.89 2.14
C GLY A 313 20.28 10.21 2.16
N PHE A 314 19.68 10.24 3.35
CA PHE A 314 18.46 9.49 3.67
C PHE A 314 17.20 9.91 2.88
N ALA A 315 17.18 11.13 2.34
CA ALA A 315 16.05 11.60 1.56
C ALA A 315 15.96 10.90 0.19
N GLN A 316 17.11 10.62 -0.42
CA GLN A 316 17.22 10.08 -1.77
C GLN A 316 17.39 8.56 -1.79
N VAL A 317 18.12 7.98 -0.81
CA VAL A 317 18.39 6.53 -0.77
C VAL A 317 17.75 5.87 0.45
N SER A 318 17.10 4.73 0.21
CA SER A 318 16.50 3.86 1.22
C SER A 318 17.13 2.47 1.16
N PRO A 319 18.07 2.13 2.06
CA PRO A 319 18.44 0.74 2.28
C PRO A 319 17.22 -0.05 2.73
N VAL A 320 16.91 -1.15 2.04
CA VAL A 320 15.77 -2.01 2.33
C VAL A 320 16.22 -3.41 2.69
N LYS A 321 15.46 -4.04 3.58
CA LYS A 321 15.53 -5.47 3.85
C LYS A 321 14.18 -6.09 3.54
N GLY A 322 14.17 -6.96 2.53
CA GLY A 322 13.02 -7.78 2.22
C GLY A 322 12.70 -8.76 3.35
N VAL A 323 11.42 -8.91 3.66
CA VAL A 323 10.90 -9.90 4.60
C VAL A 323 9.69 -10.59 4.00
N GLU A 324 9.71 -11.91 4.08
CA GLU A 324 8.63 -12.75 3.56
C GLU A 324 7.44 -12.81 4.51
N GLY A 325 6.31 -13.26 3.96
CA GLY A 325 5.09 -13.54 4.69
C GLY A 325 4.06 -12.40 4.64
N PHE A 326 2.81 -12.74 4.93
CA PHE A 326 1.66 -11.84 4.82
C PHE A 326 1.14 -11.31 6.16
N ASN A 327 1.76 -11.72 7.27
CA ASN A 327 1.25 -11.44 8.62
C ASN A 327 1.61 -10.04 9.15
N ARG A 328 1.96 -9.11 8.26
CA ARG A 328 2.38 -7.75 8.65
C ARG A 328 1.23 -6.75 8.47
N SER A 329 1.09 -5.87 9.46
CA SER A 329 0.10 -4.80 9.47
C SER A 329 0.43 -3.64 8.53
N SER A 330 1.67 -3.55 8.03
CA SER A 330 2.09 -2.50 7.08
C SER A 330 3.03 -3.05 6.00
N PRO A 331 2.87 -2.64 4.72
CA PRO A 331 3.76 -3.05 3.62
C PRO A 331 5.21 -2.61 3.79
N VAL A 332 5.47 -1.48 4.45
CA VAL A 332 6.82 -0.99 4.76
C VAL A 332 6.87 -0.51 6.19
N SER A 333 7.84 -0.99 6.97
CA SER A 333 8.06 -0.60 8.37
C SER A 333 9.46 -0.01 8.56
N GLY A 334 9.59 1.02 9.39
CA GLY A 334 10.87 1.68 9.66
C GLY A 334 10.79 3.21 9.50
N PRO A 335 11.93 3.91 9.47
CA PRO A 335 13.30 3.39 9.45
C PRO A 335 13.81 2.95 10.83
N THR A 336 14.61 1.88 10.87
CA THR A 336 15.35 1.46 12.07
C THR A 336 16.83 1.80 11.93
N PHE A 337 17.47 2.29 13.00
CA PHE A 337 18.91 2.54 13.02
C PHE A 337 19.65 1.21 13.18
N VAL A 338 20.54 0.89 12.23
CA VAL A 338 21.28 -0.37 12.20
C VAL A 338 22.56 -0.31 13.05
N ASP A 339 23.20 0.85 13.12
CA ASP A 339 24.49 0.99 13.79
C ASP A 339 24.35 1.13 15.31
N ALA A 340 25.19 0.41 16.07
CA ALA A 340 25.32 0.50 17.52
C ALA A 340 26.77 0.83 17.92
N THR A 341 26.96 1.64 18.97
CA THR A 341 28.28 1.82 19.59
C THR A 341 28.69 0.57 20.40
N GLU A 342 29.97 0.44 20.79
CA GLU A 342 30.46 -0.64 21.68
C GLU A 342 29.66 -0.78 22.99
N GLY A 343 28.96 0.29 23.41
CA GLY A 343 28.03 0.28 24.56
C GLY A 343 26.57 -0.02 24.21
N GLY A 344 26.26 -0.57 23.04
CA GLY A 344 24.92 -0.97 22.60
C GLY A 344 23.95 0.18 22.28
N LYS A 345 24.41 1.43 22.30
CA LYS A 345 23.57 2.59 21.97
C LYS A 345 23.52 2.79 20.46
N ARG A 346 22.30 2.81 19.91
CA ARG A 346 22.07 3.04 18.48
C ARG A 346 22.56 4.43 18.05
N LEU A 347 23.37 4.51 17.00
CA LEU A 347 23.90 5.77 16.49
C LEU A 347 22.80 6.56 15.77
N ARG A 348 22.49 7.77 16.27
CA ARG A 348 21.49 8.69 15.67
C ARG A 348 21.80 9.14 14.23
N ARG A 349 23.05 8.96 13.77
CA ARG A 349 23.52 9.23 12.40
C ARG A 349 23.75 7.95 11.58
N GLY A 350 23.36 6.79 12.10
CA GLY A 350 23.60 5.50 11.45
C GLY A 350 22.72 5.26 10.24
N ALA A 351 23.07 4.25 9.44
CA ALA A 351 22.26 3.81 8.31
C ALA A 351 20.83 3.45 8.78
N ARG A 352 19.86 3.92 8.00
CA ARG A 352 18.43 3.79 8.30
C ARG A 352 17.83 2.71 7.41
N LEU A 353 17.52 1.58 8.00
CA LEU A 353 16.99 0.42 7.30
C LEU A 353 15.47 0.40 7.32
N TRP A 354 14.89 0.23 6.15
CA TRP A 354 13.46 -0.02 5.96
C TRP A 354 13.22 -1.51 5.80
N THR A 355 12.18 -2.02 6.44
CA THR A 355 11.75 -3.40 6.27
C THR A 355 10.58 -3.44 5.29
N VAL A 356 10.72 -4.21 4.21
CA VAL A 356 9.78 -4.25 3.09
C VAL A 356 9.08 -5.61 3.07
N ALA A 357 7.76 -5.63 3.17
CA ALA A 357 6.95 -6.83 2.99
C ALA A 357 6.89 -7.21 1.50
N VAL A 358 7.93 -7.90 1.03
CA VAL A 358 8.10 -8.23 -0.40
C VAL A 358 6.91 -9.04 -0.92
N SER A 359 6.35 -9.91 -0.10
CA SER A 359 5.20 -10.74 -0.48
C SER A 359 3.96 -9.92 -0.83
N THR A 360 3.75 -8.76 -0.18
CA THR A 360 2.64 -7.84 -0.47
C THR A 360 2.84 -7.15 -1.81
N PHE A 361 4.03 -6.61 -2.08
CA PHE A 361 4.32 -5.91 -3.33
C PHE A 361 4.41 -6.85 -4.54
N LYS A 362 4.85 -8.11 -4.35
CA LYS A 362 4.78 -9.15 -5.39
C LYS A 362 3.34 -9.47 -5.76
N ALA A 363 2.48 -9.68 -4.75
CA ALA A 363 1.05 -9.94 -4.98
C ALA A 363 0.35 -8.77 -5.67
N GLU A 364 0.63 -7.54 -5.21
CA GLU A 364 0.12 -6.30 -5.81
C GLU A 364 0.57 -6.18 -7.28
N THR A 365 1.86 -6.35 -7.56
CA THR A 365 2.41 -6.27 -8.93
C THR A 365 1.75 -7.29 -9.84
N TYR A 366 1.64 -8.55 -9.40
CA TYR A 366 1.05 -9.61 -10.21
C TYR A 366 -0.44 -9.37 -10.48
N ARG A 367 -1.16 -8.85 -9.49
CA ARG A 367 -2.55 -8.41 -9.66
C ARG A 367 -2.65 -7.32 -10.72
N PHE A 368 -1.78 -6.31 -10.67
CA PHE A 368 -1.78 -5.23 -11.65
C PHE A 368 -1.43 -5.69 -13.07
N LEU A 369 -0.55 -6.68 -13.21
CA LEU A 369 -0.23 -7.28 -14.51
C LEU A 369 -1.40 -8.05 -15.14
N ARG A 370 -2.40 -8.42 -14.34
CA ARG A 370 -3.61 -9.12 -14.79
C ARG A 370 -4.78 -8.20 -15.11
N LEU A 371 -4.64 -6.89 -14.85
CA LEU A 371 -5.69 -5.94 -15.17
C LEU A 371 -6.05 -6.01 -16.66
N GLU A 372 -7.35 -5.95 -16.95
CA GLU A 372 -7.82 -5.75 -18.31
C GLU A 372 -7.41 -4.35 -18.75
N ARG A 373 -6.85 -4.28 -19.96
CA ARG A 373 -6.41 -3.02 -20.55
C ARG A 373 -7.52 -2.52 -21.47
N PRO A 374 -7.84 -1.21 -21.43
CA PRO A 374 -8.72 -0.61 -22.42
C PRO A 374 -8.21 -0.91 -23.83
N THR A 375 -9.13 -1.15 -24.76
CA THR A 375 -8.80 -1.28 -26.17
C THR A 375 -8.41 0.07 -26.77
N GLU A 376 -7.84 0.07 -27.97
CA GLU A 376 -7.56 1.33 -28.68
C GLU A 376 -8.84 2.14 -28.94
N GLU A 377 -9.97 1.46 -29.18
CA GLU A 377 -11.29 2.08 -29.34
C GLU A 377 -11.74 2.73 -28.02
N ASP A 378 -11.64 2.01 -26.89
CA ASP A 378 -11.98 2.55 -25.58
C ASP A 378 -11.12 3.79 -25.24
N LEU A 379 -9.82 3.75 -25.52
CA LEU A 379 -8.92 4.88 -25.31
C LEU A 379 -9.27 6.07 -26.20
N ALA A 380 -9.67 5.82 -27.45
CA ALA A 380 -10.12 6.87 -28.37
C ALA A 380 -11.44 7.51 -27.90
N GLU A 381 -12.29 6.76 -27.22
CA GLU A 381 -13.53 7.24 -26.58
C GLU A 381 -13.28 7.91 -25.21
N GLY A 382 -12.03 7.94 -24.75
CA GLY A 382 -11.61 8.63 -23.53
C GLY A 382 -11.57 7.75 -22.28
N ALA A 383 -11.63 6.42 -22.42
CA ALA A 383 -11.38 5.51 -21.32
C ALA A 383 -9.96 5.71 -20.76
N ALA A 384 -9.82 5.58 -19.45
CA ALA A 384 -8.53 5.63 -18.77
C ALA A 384 -8.07 4.22 -18.42
N PHE A 385 -6.74 4.05 -18.32
CA PHE A 385 -6.19 2.82 -17.75
C PHE A 385 -6.66 2.66 -16.29
N PRO A 386 -7.02 1.43 -15.86
CA PRO A 386 -7.39 1.20 -14.47
C PRO A 386 -6.26 1.58 -13.51
N PRO A 387 -6.59 2.07 -12.29
CA PRO A 387 -5.58 2.38 -11.28
C PRO A 387 -4.62 1.21 -11.02
N GLY A 388 -3.32 1.53 -10.98
CA GLY A 388 -2.24 0.59 -10.79
C GLY A 388 -1.75 -0.13 -12.04
N SER A 389 -2.26 0.22 -13.23
CA SER A 389 -1.80 -0.36 -14.49
C SER A 389 -0.27 -0.29 -14.64
N VAL A 390 0.32 -1.39 -15.10
CA VAL A 390 1.78 -1.53 -15.31
C VAL A 390 2.05 -1.54 -16.80
N HIS A 391 2.91 -0.64 -17.25
CA HIS A 391 3.28 -0.44 -18.64
C HIS A 391 4.72 -0.88 -18.86
N LEU A 392 4.90 -1.78 -19.83
CA LEU A 392 6.19 -2.38 -20.17
C LEU A 392 6.62 -1.94 -21.58
N PRO A 393 7.87 -1.50 -21.77
CA PRO A 393 8.35 -1.00 -23.05
C PRO A 393 8.70 -2.10 -24.04
N HIS A 394 8.71 -1.80 -25.33
CA HIS A 394 9.11 -2.75 -26.37
C HIS A 394 10.59 -3.18 -26.29
N TRP A 395 11.43 -2.37 -25.63
CA TRP A 395 12.87 -2.61 -25.51
C TRP A 395 13.22 -3.61 -24.41
N VAL A 396 12.32 -3.96 -23.47
CA VAL A 396 12.62 -5.04 -22.51
C VAL A 396 12.55 -6.39 -23.19
N GLU A 397 13.62 -7.17 -23.08
CA GLU A 397 13.73 -8.47 -23.72
C GLU A 397 12.99 -9.59 -22.97
N ASN A 398 12.88 -10.75 -23.62
CA ASN A 398 12.27 -11.95 -23.07
C ASN A 398 12.83 -12.35 -21.70
N GLU A 399 14.15 -12.21 -21.52
CA GLU A 399 14.80 -12.62 -20.29
C GLU A 399 14.38 -11.73 -19.11
N TRP A 400 14.33 -10.41 -19.31
CA TRP A 400 13.83 -9.49 -18.28
C TRP A 400 12.37 -9.80 -17.92
N LEU A 401 11.50 -10.02 -18.92
CA LEU A 401 10.08 -10.37 -18.66
C LEU A 401 9.94 -11.68 -17.88
N LYS A 402 10.76 -12.68 -18.21
CA LYS A 402 10.80 -13.96 -17.51
C LYS A 402 11.24 -13.82 -16.06
N GLN A 403 12.18 -12.92 -15.76
CA GLN A 403 12.61 -12.60 -14.41
C GLN A 403 11.53 -11.81 -13.66
N PHE A 404 10.84 -10.91 -14.34
CA PHE A 404 9.77 -10.08 -13.79
C PHE A 404 8.56 -10.90 -13.31
N VAL A 405 8.35 -12.08 -13.88
CA VAL A 405 7.33 -13.06 -13.43
C VAL A 405 7.95 -14.36 -12.92
N ALA A 406 9.18 -14.32 -12.40
CA ALA A 406 9.95 -15.52 -12.05
C ALA A 406 9.48 -16.25 -10.79
N GLU A 407 8.45 -15.77 -10.10
CA GLU A 407 7.92 -16.40 -8.89
C GLU A 407 6.44 -16.70 -9.02
N GLN A 408 5.93 -17.64 -8.24
CA GLN A 408 4.50 -17.89 -8.12
C GLN A 408 4.11 -18.01 -6.65
N LEU A 409 2.88 -17.59 -6.33
CA LEU A 409 2.36 -17.67 -4.98
C LEU A 409 1.65 -19.01 -4.79
N VAL A 410 2.25 -19.90 -3.99
CA VAL A 410 1.71 -21.23 -3.73
C VAL A 410 1.32 -21.42 -2.27
N THR A 411 0.34 -22.30 -2.06
CA THR A 411 -0.07 -22.74 -0.73
C THR A 411 0.78 -23.94 -0.31
N VAL A 412 1.71 -23.72 0.61
CA VAL A 412 2.56 -24.78 1.18
C VAL A 412 1.99 -25.25 2.51
N ARG A 413 1.87 -26.56 2.66
CA ARG A 413 1.47 -27.18 3.93
C ARG A 413 2.69 -27.40 4.81
N THR A 414 2.67 -26.82 6.00
CA THR A 414 3.70 -27.06 7.02
C THR A 414 3.66 -28.50 7.52
N LYS A 415 4.74 -28.99 8.14
CA LYS A 415 4.81 -30.34 8.76
C LYS A 415 3.69 -30.60 9.79
N ARG A 416 3.08 -29.55 10.34
CA ARG A 416 1.96 -29.61 11.29
C ARG A 416 0.59 -29.53 10.63
N GLY A 417 0.52 -29.52 9.29
CA GLY A 417 -0.72 -29.50 8.51
C GLY A 417 -1.32 -28.12 8.24
N PHE A 418 -0.74 -27.04 8.77
CA PHE A 418 -1.21 -25.67 8.49
C PHE A 418 -0.78 -25.22 7.10
N ALA A 419 -1.72 -24.72 6.31
CA ALA A 419 -1.46 -24.07 5.03
C ALA A 419 -0.91 -22.66 5.26
N ARG A 420 0.20 -22.32 4.58
CA ARG A 420 0.74 -20.96 4.50
C ARG A 420 0.99 -20.60 3.05
N LEU A 421 0.85 -19.33 2.72
CA LEU A 421 1.24 -18.81 1.41
C LEU A 421 2.74 -18.56 1.37
N GLU A 422 3.37 -18.96 0.28
CA GLU A 422 4.80 -18.82 0.05
C GLU A 422 5.07 -18.53 -1.41
N TRP A 423 5.92 -17.53 -1.67
CA TRP A 423 6.42 -17.24 -3.00
C TRP A 423 7.52 -18.24 -3.34
N GLN A 424 7.33 -18.99 -4.43
CA GLN A 424 8.32 -19.94 -4.92
C GLN A 424 8.90 -19.46 -6.24
N LYS A 425 10.23 -19.44 -6.31
CA LYS A 425 10.95 -19.18 -7.55
C LYS A 425 10.71 -20.30 -8.56
N LEU A 426 10.26 -19.92 -9.75
CA LEU A 426 10.17 -20.76 -10.94
C LEU A 426 11.50 -20.84 -11.69
N ARG A 427 12.41 -19.91 -11.40
CA ARG A 427 13.70 -19.72 -12.08
C ARG A 427 14.76 -19.32 -11.07
N GLU A 428 16.03 -19.51 -11.43
CA GLU A 428 17.14 -19.07 -10.59
C GLU A 428 17.18 -17.53 -10.47
N ARG A 429 17.03 -16.84 -11.60
CA ARG A 429 17.06 -15.37 -11.73
C ARG A 429 15.69 -14.74 -11.60
N ASN A 430 15.59 -13.66 -10.82
CA ASN A 430 14.36 -12.93 -10.47
C ASN A 430 14.63 -11.43 -10.20
N GLU A 431 15.79 -10.92 -10.60
CA GLU A 431 16.28 -9.58 -10.26
C GLU A 431 15.31 -8.49 -10.73
N ALA A 432 14.73 -8.60 -11.92
CA ALA A 432 13.69 -7.68 -12.42
C ALA A 432 12.45 -7.59 -11.51
N LEU A 433 11.99 -8.70 -10.92
CA LEU A 433 10.86 -8.70 -9.99
C LEU A 433 11.26 -8.02 -8.67
N ASP A 434 12.46 -8.30 -8.17
CA ASP A 434 12.94 -7.70 -6.92
C ASP A 434 13.20 -6.19 -7.09
N CYS A 435 13.81 -5.74 -8.20
CA CYS A 435 13.95 -4.34 -8.57
C CYS A 435 12.59 -3.62 -8.66
N ARG A 436 11.57 -4.24 -9.27
CA ARG A 436 10.21 -3.70 -9.25
C ARG A 436 9.64 -3.55 -7.84
N VAL A 437 9.78 -4.57 -7.01
CA VAL A 437 9.31 -4.55 -5.61
C VAL A 437 9.96 -3.41 -4.84
N TYR A 438 11.27 -3.20 -5.03
CA TYR A 438 12.00 -2.12 -4.36
C TYR A 438 11.64 -0.75 -4.89
N ALA A 439 11.49 -0.58 -6.21
CA ALA A 439 11.00 0.68 -6.79
C ALA A 439 9.60 1.04 -6.24
N ARG A 440 8.70 0.06 -6.16
CA ARG A 440 7.36 0.25 -5.57
C ARG A 440 7.44 0.59 -4.08
N ALA A 441 8.32 -0.06 -3.32
CA ALA A 441 8.57 0.28 -1.92
C ALA A 441 9.14 1.71 -1.77
N ALA A 442 10.01 2.15 -2.68
CA ALA A 442 10.51 3.53 -2.71
C ALA A 442 9.37 4.54 -2.93
N ALA A 443 8.40 4.23 -3.79
CA ALA A 443 7.20 5.05 -3.99
C ALA A 443 6.32 5.11 -2.72
N TRP A 444 6.15 3.97 -2.03
CA TRP A 444 5.45 3.92 -0.74
C TRP A 444 6.13 4.79 0.33
N ILE A 445 7.47 4.72 0.40
CA ILE A 445 8.27 5.52 1.34
C ILE A 445 8.20 7.01 0.98
N ALA A 446 8.16 7.36 -0.31
CA ALA A 446 7.93 8.72 -0.78
C ALA A 446 6.52 9.25 -0.42
N GLY A 447 5.59 8.34 -0.09
CA GLY A 447 4.25 8.65 0.38
C GLY A 447 3.17 8.61 -0.68
N ALA A 448 3.45 8.09 -1.88
CA ALA A 448 2.53 8.09 -3.01
C ALA A 448 1.14 7.53 -2.68
N ASP A 449 1.08 6.46 -1.88
CA ASP A 449 -0.15 5.81 -1.41
C ASP A 449 -1.02 6.69 -0.48
N ARG A 450 -0.45 7.76 0.07
CA ARG A 450 -1.09 8.67 1.04
C ARG A 450 -1.25 10.08 0.48
N TRP A 451 -0.91 10.32 -0.79
CA TRP A 451 -1.03 11.64 -1.40
C TRP A 451 -2.48 11.97 -1.71
N THR A 452 -2.85 13.22 -1.42
CA THR A 452 -4.16 13.77 -1.78
C THR A 452 -4.21 14.10 -3.27
N ASP A 453 -5.41 14.29 -3.81
CA ASP A 453 -5.60 14.75 -5.19
C ASP A 453 -4.88 16.06 -5.51
N GLU A 454 -4.78 16.95 -4.52
CA GLU A 454 -4.04 18.21 -4.65
C GLU A 454 -2.55 17.97 -4.85
N LYS A 455 -1.98 16.97 -4.18
CA LYS A 455 -0.56 16.63 -4.35
C LYS A 455 -0.29 16.03 -5.73
N TRP A 456 -1.20 15.21 -6.24
CA TRP A 456 -1.13 14.71 -7.61
C TRP A 456 -1.23 15.83 -8.65
N ARG A 457 -2.15 16.79 -8.44
CA ARG A 457 -2.26 17.99 -9.30
C ARG A 457 -1.01 18.86 -9.28
N ASP A 458 -0.38 19.04 -8.11
CA ASP A 458 0.90 19.75 -8.00
C ASP A 458 2.00 19.09 -8.86
N LEU A 459 2.05 17.76 -8.91
CA LEU A 459 3.01 17.06 -9.76
C LEU A 459 2.67 17.18 -11.25
N GLU A 460 1.38 17.15 -11.61
CA GLU A 460 0.92 17.41 -12.98
C GLU A 460 1.30 18.83 -13.43
N ASP A 461 1.09 19.84 -12.58
CA ASP A 461 1.42 21.24 -12.84
C ASP A 461 2.93 21.47 -12.99
N GLN A 462 3.76 20.72 -12.24
CA GLN A 462 5.22 20.77 -12.37
C GLN A 462 5.71 20.39 -13.76
N LEU A 463 4.99 19.52 -14.49
CA LEU A 463 5.35 19.12 -15.85
C LEU A 463 4.99 20.20 -16.89
N GLY A 464 4.06 21.11 -16.58
CA GLY A 464 3.61 22.19 -17.46
C GLY A 464 4.38 23.52 -17.33
N ALA A 465 5.27 23.63 -16.34
CA ALA A 465 6.07 24.84 -16.12
C ALA A 465 7.31 24.88 -17.05
N THR A 466 7.66 26.06 -17.57
CA THR A 466 8.86 26.25 -18.40
C THR A 466 10.11 25.79 -17.61
N PRO A 467 10.91 24.84 -18.13
CA PRO A 467 12.08 24.36 -17.42
C PRO A 467 13.06 25.51 -17.17
N THR A 468 13.44 25.73 -15.92
CA THR A 468 14.63 26.50 -15.56
C THR A 468 15.64 25.54 -14.95
N GLU A 469 16.93 25.75 -15.18
CA GLU A 469 18.02 24.84 -14.76
C GLU A 469 18.03 24.51 -13.25
N MET A 470 17.26 25.24 -12.42
CA MET A 470 17.17 25.07 -10.97
C MET A 470 15.87 24.38 -10.48
N ASP A 471 14.85 24.24 -11.33
CA ASP A 471 13.51 23.70 -10.99
C ASP A 471 13.12 22.54 -11.92
N GLY A 472 13.63 21.34 -11.61
CA GLY A 472 13.19 20.09 -12.24
C GLY A 472 11.77 19.69 -11.81
N ALA A 473 11.04 19.01 -12.69
CA ALA A 473 9.69 18.49 -12.42
C ALA A 473 9.75 17.17 -11.62
N GLY A 474 8.60 16.74 -11.09
CA GLY A 474 8.49 15.50 -10.30
C GLY A 474 9.09 15.57 -8.90
N ARG A 475 9.19 16.77 -8.32
CA ARG A 475 9.69 17.00 -6.97
C ARG A 475 8.63 16.66 -5.93
N VAL A 476 8.72 15.44 -5.39
CA VAL A 476 7.85 14.94 -4.31
C VAL A 476 7.83 15.88 -3.09
N ASN A 477 8.99 16.39 -2.68
CA ASN A 477 9.13 17.24 -1.47
C ASN A 477 9.23 18.75 -1.77
N ARG A 478 8.69 19.23 -2.91
CA ARG A 478 8.72 20.68 -3.22
C ARG A 478 8.00 21.46 -2.09
N PRO A 479 8.65 22.47 -1.47
CA PRO A 479 7.95 23.35 -0.54
C PRO A 479 6.82 24.05 -1.29
N GLN A 480 5.57 23.86 -0.86
CA GLN A 480 4.46 24.61 -1.43
C GLN A 480 4.74 26.10 -1.23
N ALA A 481 4.74 26.86 -2.32
CA ALA A 481 4.75 28.31 -2.22
C ALA A 481 3.49 28.71 -1.42
N ALA A 482 3.67 29.47 -0.34
CA ALA A 482 2.56 30.01 0.42
C ALA A 482 1.56 30.65 -0.55
N PRO A 483 0.24 30.44 -0.39
CA PRO A 483 -0.75 30.98 -1.31
C PRO A 483 -0.48 32.48 -1.44
N ARG A 484 -0.18 32.93 -2.67
CA ARG A 484 -0.05 34.35 -2.99
C ARG A 484 -1.27 35.04 -2.39
N GLY A 485 -1.02 35.87 -1.38
CA GLY A 485 -2.07 36.51 -0.59
C GLY A 485 -3.14 37.06 -1.53
N LYS A 486 -4.40 36.78 -1.18
CA LYS A 486 -5.59 37.26 -1.91
C LYS A 486 -5.29 38.65 -2.45
N ARG A 487 -5.21 38.76 -3.77
CA ARG A 487 -5.19 40.03 -4.48
C ARG A 487 -6.41 40.77 -3.96
N GLN A 488 -6.21 41.81 -3.14
CA GLN A 488 -7.31 42.64 -2.64
C GLN A 488 -8.04 43.13 -3.89
N SER A 489 -9.25 42.61 -4.09
CA SER A 489 -10.16 43.10 -5.10
C SER A 489 -10.55 44.51 -4.70
N ASP A 490 -10.07 45.49 -5.46
CA ASP A 490 -10.34 46.93 -5.27
C ASP A 490 -11.78 47.29 -5.73
N TRP A 491 -12.75 46.44 -5.38
CA TRP A 491 -14.16 46.57 -5.79
C TRP A 491 -15.01 47.33 -4.75
N LEU A 492 -14.39 47.82 -3.67
CA LEU A 492 -15.01 48.74 -2.73
C LEU A 492 -14.16 50.00 -2.61
N GLY A 493 -14.71 51.08 -3.17
CA GLY A 493 -14.07 52.36 -3.45
C GLY A 493 -13.14 52.93 -2.37
N ARG A 494 -12.08 53.57 -2.88
CA ARG A 494 -11.30 54.59 -2.18
C ARG A 494 -12.20 55.53 -1.38
N ARG A 495 -12.10 55.50 -0.05
CA ARG A 495 -12.31 56.69 0.78
C ARG A 495 -10.94 57.29 1.09
N GLY A 496 -10.59 58.34 0.36
CA GLY A 496 -9.50 59.24 0.70
C GLY A 496 -10.02 60.41 1.54
N GLY A 497 -9.24 60.75 2.57
CA GLY A 497 -9.43 61.83 3.54
C GLY A 497 -9.15 61.25 4.93
N TRP A 498 -8.02 61.52 5.59
CA TRP A 498 -7.35 62.81 5.80
C TRP A 498 -5.81 62.70 5.84
N PHE A 499 -5.18 63.71 5.21
CA PHE A 499 -3.77 64.16 5.14
C PHE A 499 -2.63 63.14 5.03
#